data_AF-A0A062UAP2-F1
#
_entry.id   AF-A0A062UAP2-F1
#
_cell.length_a   1.000
_cell.length_b   1.000
_cell.length_c   1.000
_cell.angle_alpha   90.00
_cell.angle_beta   90.00
_cell.angle_gamma   90.00
#
_symmetry.space_group_name_H-M   'P 1'
#
loop_
_entity.id
_entity.type
_entity.pdbx_description
1 polymer ?
#
loop_
_entity_poly.entity_id
_entity_poly.type
_entity_poly.pdbx_seq_one_letter_code
_entity_poly.pdbx_strand_id
1 'polypeptide(L)'
;MELNAAMALDVHAYRGGRMGRLLYQIDDQAYGVLQPAFDRFRQRTGSFVDPYGDLIVDAQLSVLISEIAKLKVETDLLTVLEACRNECGAIVFVGD
;
A
#
# COMPACT_ATOMS: atom_id res chain seq x y z
N MET A 1 23.62 14.99 -9.01
CA MET A 1 22.68 14.24 -9.86
C MET A 1 21.60 13.77 -8.91
N GLU A 2 20.58 14.60 -8.69
CA GLU A 2 19.41 14.19 -7.91
C GLU A 2 18.71 13.10 -8.72
N LEU A 3 18.70 11.88 -8.22
CA LEU A 3 17.68 10.93 -8.65
C LEU A 3 16.36 11.52 -8.15
N ASN A 4 15.56 12.08 -9.06
CA ASN A 4 14.14 12.21 -8.82
C ASN A 4 13.66 10.79 -8.50
N ALA A 5 13.29 10.53 -7.25
CA ALA A 5 12.60 9.30 -6.92
C ALA A 5 11.28 9.34 -7.72
N ALA A 6 11.13 8.48 -8.73
CA ALA A 6 9.87 8.39 -9.43
C ALA A 6 8.83 7.84 -8.44
N MET A 7 7.62 8.36 -8.51
CA MET A 7 6.53 7.88 -7.68
C MET A 7 6.08 6.54 -8.24
N ALA A 8 6.03 5.51 -7.39
CA ALA A 8 5.66 4.16 -7.80
C ALA A 8 4.17 3.87 -7.54
N LEU A 9 3.63 4.33 -6.40
CA LEU A 9 2.24 4.13 -6.02
C LEU A 9 1.70 5.28 -5.16
N ASP A 10 0.47 5.67 -5.43
CA ASP A 10 -0.34 6.46 -4.49
C ASP A 10 -1.27 5.55 -3.68
N VAL A 11 -1.39 5.82 -2.37
CA VAL A 11 -2.28 5.09 -1.47
C VAL A 11 -3.41 6.02 -1.05
N HIS A 12 -4.64 5.69 -1.43
CA HIS A 12 -5.82 6.47 -1.11
C HIS A 12 -6.77 5.72 -0.18
N ALA A 13 -7.54 6.47 0.61
CA ALA A 13 -8.70 5.90 1.29
C ALA A 13 -9.72 5.42 0.26
N TYR A 14 -10.38 4.29 0.50
CA TYR A 14 -11.45 3.80 -0.37
C TYR A 14 -12.72 3.55 0.45
N ARG A 15 -13.82 4.19 0.07
CA ARG A 15 -15.10 4.08 0.81
C ARG A 15 -16.29 4.14 -0.13
N GLY A 16 -17.20 3.17 0.00
CA GLY A 16 -18.45 3.17 -0.75
C GLY A 16 -18.27 3.15 -2.27
N GLY A 17 -17.23 2.45 -2.76
CA GLY A 17 -16.96 2.34 -4.19
C GLY A 17 -16.22 3.54 -4.80
N ARG A 18 -15.68 4.45 -3.96
CA ARG A 18 -15.04 5.68 -4.42
C ARG A 18 -13.67 5.87 -3.78
N MET A 19 -12.71 6.31 -4.61
CA MET A 19 -11.42 6.80 -4.16
C MET A 19 -11.60 8.11 -3.40
N GLY A 20 -10.94 8.21 -2.25
CA GLY A 20 -10.96 9.36 -1.36
C GLY A 20 -9.62 10.10 -1.33
N ARG A 21 -9.33 10.70 -0.18
CA ARG A 21 -8.08 11.45 0.04
C ARG A 21 -6.85 10.57 -0.13
N LEU A 22 -5.77 11.16 -0.63
CA LEU A 22 -4.44 10.59 -0.56
C LEU A 22 -4.03 10.41 0.91
N LEU A 23 -3.49 9.24 1.23
CA LEU A 23 -3.03 8.87 2.57
C LEU A 23 -1.51 8.76 2.64
N TYR A 24 -0.89 8.23 1.59
CA TYR A 24 0.55 8.02 1.53
C TYR A 24 1.03 7.91 0.08
N GLN A 25 2.28 8.26 -0.19
CA GLN A 25 2.94 8.07 -1.48
C GLN A 25 4.13 7.15 -1.31
N ILE A 26 4.26 6.16 -2.19
CA ILE A 26 5.35 5.20 -2.21
C ILE A 26 6.20 5.52 -3.44
N ASP A 27 7.42 5.97 -3.20
CA ASP A 27 8.42 6.12 -4.27
C ASP A 27 9.06 4.77 -4.64
N ASP A 28 9.83 4.74 -5.74
CA ASP A 28 10.53 3.54 -6.21
C ASP A 28 11.40 2.86 -5.13
N GLN A 29 12.06 3.67 -4.29
CA GLN A 29 12.96 3.15 -3.25
C GLN A 29 12.15 2.46 -2.15
N ALA A 30 11.10 3.12 -1.65
CA ALA A 30 10.17 2.58 -0.69
C ALA A 30 9.46 1.34 -1.24
N TYR A 31 9.07 1.37 -2.52
CA TYR A 31 8.48 0.22 -3.20
C TYR A 31 9.44 -0.98 -3.18
N GLY A 32 10.71 -0.79 -3.55
CA GLY A 32 11.71 -1.85 -3.52
C GLY A 32 11.90 -2.45 -2.12
N VAL A 33 11.82 -1.64 -1.07
CA VAL A 33 11.87 -2.11 0.33
C VAL A 33 10.60 -2.89 0.72
N LEU A 34 9.43 -2.47 0.24
CA LEU A 34 8.13 -3.07 0.54
C LEU A 34 7.81 -4.30 -0.31
N GLN A 35 8.48 -4.46 -1.45
CA GLN A 35 8.24 -5.52 -2.43
C GLN A 35 8.16 -6.92 -1.81
N PRO A 36 9.05 -7.33 -0.87
CA PRO A 36 8.93 -8.64 -0.24
C PRO A 36 7.65 -8.82 0.59
N ALA A 37 7.07 -7.76 1.16
CA ALA A 37 5.78 -7.83 1.84
C ALA A 37 4.63 -7.93 0.83
N PHE A 38 4.68 -7.19 -0.28
CA PHE A 38 3.69 -7.29 -1.35
C PHE A 38 3.68 -8.68 -2.00
N ASP A 39 4.84 -9.30 -2.19
CA ASP A 39 4.95 -10.67 -2.69
C ASP A 39 4.31 -11.68 -1.72
N ARG A 40 4.56 -11.56 -0.42
CA ARG A 40 3.92 -12.42 0.59
C ARG A 40 2.41 -12.19 0.66
N PHE A 41 1.98 -10.94 0.57
CA PHE A 41 0.57 -10.60 0.51
C PHE A 41 -0.11 -11.27 -0.69
N ARG A 42 0.50 -11.18 -1.88
CA ARG A 42 0.05 -11.88 -3.09
C ARG A 42 -0.02 -13.38 -2.92
N GLN A 43 1.01 -14.00 -2.34
CA GLN A 43 1.02 -15.46 -2.10
C GLN A 43 -0.15 -15.91 -1.22
N ARG A 44 -0.58 -15.09 -0.26
CA ARG A 44 -1.66 -15.43 0.68
C ARG A 44 -3.05 -15.12 0.15
N THR A 45 -3.17 -14.17 -0.77
CA THR A 45 -4.48 -13.62 -1.16
C THR A 45 -4.79 -13.72 -2.65
N GLY A 46 -3.77 -13.86 -3.50
CA GLY A 46 -3.86 -13.74 -4.95
C GLY A 46 -3.86 -12.29 -5.46
N SER A 47 -4.02 -11.29 -4.60
CA SER A 47 -4.05 -9.87 -4.98
C SER A 47 -2.64 -9.32 -5.21
N PHE A 48 -2.49 -8.46 -6.21
CA PHE A 48 -1.18 -7.95 -6.63
C PHE A 48 -1.11 -6.43 -6.47
N VAL A 49 -0.13 -5.97 -5.70
CA VAL A 49 0.22 -4.55 -5.55
C VAL A 49 1.41 -4.31 -6.47
N ASP A 50 1.20 -3.59 -7.55
CA ASP A 50 2.26 -3.28 -8.51
C ASP A 50 2.08 -1.88 -9.12
N PRO A 51 3.16 -1.23 -9.59
CA PRO A 51 3.13 0.16 -10.02
C PRO A 51 2.31 0.44 -11.29
N TYR A 52 1.84 -0.59 -12.00
CA TYR A 52 1.20 -0.43 -13.31
C TYR A 52 -0.32 -0.57 -13.26
N GLY A 53 -0.90 -0.77 -12.07
CA GLY A 53 -2.32 -1.01 -11.94
C GLY A 53 -2.90 -0.66 -10.58
N ASP A 54 -4.21 -0.49 -10.56
CA ASP A 54 -4.94 -0.16 -9.35
C ASP A 54 -5.32 -1.42 -8.57
N LEU A 55 -5.15 -1.38 -7.25
CA LEU A 55 -5.61 -2.43 -6.36
C LEU A 55 -6.41 -1.89 -5.19
N ILE A 56 -7.67 -2.27 -5.12
CA ILE A 56 -8.49 -2.07 -3.93
C ILE A 56 -8.18 -3.16 -2.90
N VAL A 57 -7.86 -2.76 -1.67
CA VAL A 57 -7.63 -3.67 -0.55
C VAL A 57 -8.63 -3.36 0.56
N ASP A 58 -9.59 -4.26 0.73
CA ASP A 58 -10.69 -4.14 1.70
C ASP A 58 -10.55 -5.14 2.87
N ALA A 59 -11.26 -6.27 2.84
CA ALA A 59 -11.23 -7.33 3.85
C ALA A 59 -9.82 -7.89 4.08
N GLN A 60 -8.92 -7.71 3.11
CA GLN A 60 -7.54 -8.20 3.17
C GLN A 60 -6.54 -7.18 3.75
N LEU A 61 -6.99 -5.98 4.13
CA LEU A 61 -6.11 -4.92 4.63
C LEU A 61 -5.32 -5.36 5.88
N SER A 62 -5.93 -6.15 6.76
CA SER A 62 -5.24 -6.72 7.92
C SER A 62 -4.11 -7.69 7.54
N VAL A 63 -4.25 -8.42 6.43
CA VAL A 63 -3.18 -9.30 5.92
C VAL A 63 -2.03 -8.45 5.41
N LEU A 64 -2.32 -7.41 4.62
CA LEU A 64 -1.30 -6.49 4.11
C LEU A 64 -0.50 -5.83 5.24
N ILE A 65 -1.19 -5.25 6.24
CA ILE A 65 -0.57 -4.65 7.44
C ILE A 65 0.35 -5.66 8.12
N SER A 66 -0.10 -6.91 8.29
CA SER A 66 0.71 -7.96 8.91
C SER A 66 1.97 -8.30 8.11
N GLU A 67 1.88 -8.39 6.78
CA GLU A 67 3.05 -8.71 5.95
C GLU A 67 4.07 -7.57 5.89
N ILE A 68 3.61 -6.31 5.94
CA ILE A 68 4.47 -5.12 6.05
C ILE A 68 5.14 -5.07 7.42
N ALA A 69 4.41 -5.27 8.51
CA ALA A 69 4.96 -5.25 9.87
C ALA A 69 6.09 -6.27 10.08
N LYS A 70 6.04 -7.42 9.38
CA LYS A 70 7.10 -8.44 9.43
C LYS A 70 8.43 -7.99 8.82
N LEU A 71 8.44 -6.97 7.96
CA LEU A 71 9.68 -6.44 7.39
C LEU A 71 10.54 -5.74 8.45
N LYS A 72 9.95 -5.29 9.57
CA LYS A 72 10.62 -4.50 10.60
C LYS A 72 11.34 -3.27 10.04
N VAL A 73 10.79 -2.69 8.98
CA VAL A 73 11.26 -1.44 8.38
C VAL A 73 10.49 -0.28 9.01
N GLU A 74 11.19 0.82 9.26
CA GLU A 74 10.56 2.05 9.75
C GLU A 74 9.89 2.74 8.56
N THR A 75 8.57 2.75 8.54
CA THR A 75 7.77 3.42 7.51
C THR A 75 6.45 3.91 8.10
N ASP A 76 6.10 5.15 7.77
CA ASP A 76 4.83 5.75 8.16
C ASP A 76 3.64 5.06 7.48
N LEU A 77 3.87 4.31 6.39
CA LEU A 77 2.83 3.56 5.69
C LEU A 77 2.09 2.62 6.66
N LEU A 78 2.80 1.93 7.55
CA LEU A 78 2.15 0.98 8.47
C LEU A 78 1.16 1.71 9.40
N THR A 79 1.58 2.84 9.98
CA THR A 79 0.74 3.69 10.83
C THR A 79 -0.47 4.22 10.07
N VAL A 80 -0.27 4.66 8.83
CA VAL A 80 -1.35 5.15 7.95
C VAL A 80 -2.36 4.04 7.65
N LEU A 81 -1.91 2.84 7.33
CA LEU A 81 -2.77 1.69 7.04
C LEU A 81 -3.56 1.25 8.28
N GLU A 82 -2.94 1.26 9.46
CA GLU A 82 -3.63 0.94 10.72
C GLU A 82 -4.72 1.96 11.08
N ALA A 83 -4.43 3.26 10.92
CA ALA A 83 -5.43 4.31 11.06
C ALA A 83 -6.58 4.14 10.06
N CYS A 84 -6.24 3.89 8.79
CA CYS A 84 -7.23 3.71 7.72
C CYS A 84 -8.11 2.47 7.94
N ARG A 85 -7.56 1.37 8.46
CA ARG A 85 -8.33 0.17 8.82
C ARG A 85 -9.42 0.50 9.84
N ASN A 86 -9.12 1.37 10.81
CA ASN A 86 -10.07 1.75 11.86
C ASN A 86 -11.11 2.78 11.38
N GLU A 87 -10.75 3.68 10.45
CA GLU A 87 -11.63 4.77 9.98
C GLU A 87 -12.41 4.45 8.70
N CYS A 88 -11.74 3.90 7.70
CA CYS A 88 -12.26 3.76 6.33
C CYS A 88 -12.56 2.31 5.94
N GLY A 89 -11.82 1.35 6.53
CA GLY A 89 -11.99 -0.08 6.30
C GLY A 89 -11.40 -0.62 4.99
N ALA A 90 -11.07 0.26 4.03
CA ALA A 90 -10.42 -0.10 2.77
C ALA A 90 -9.51 1.01 2.24
N ILE A 91 -8.56 0.62 1.39
CA ILE A 91 -7.69 1.52 0.63
C ILE A 91 -7.70 1.14 -0.86
N VAL A 92 -7.17 2.03 -1.69
CA VAL A 92 -6.79 1.70 -3.06
C VAL A 92 -5.35 2.16 -3.31
N PHE A 93 -4.54 1.25 -3.86
CA PHE A 93 -3.27 1.58 -4.49
C PHE A 93 -3.54 2.01 -5.93
N VAL A 94 -2.93 3.11 -6.36
CA VAL A 94 -3.02 3.64 -7.72
C VAL A 94 -1.61 3.67 -8.29
N GLY A 95 -1.41 2.99 -9.41
CA GLY A 95 -0.16 3.01 -10.18
C GLY A 95 0.02 4.29 -10.99
N ASP A 96 1.26 4.56 -11.40
CA ASP A 96 1.60 5.66 -12.32
C ASP A 96 1.47 5.25 -13.81
#